data_AF-A0A971CAL0-F1
#
_entry.id   AF-A0A971CAL0-F1
#
_cell.length_a   1.000
_cell.length_b   1.000
_cell.length_c   1.000
_cell.angle_alpha   90.00
_cell.angle_beta   90.00
_cell.angle_gamma   90.00
#
_symmetry.space_group_name_H-M   'P 1'
#
loop_
_entity.id
_entity.type
_entity.pdbx_description
1 polymer ?
#
loop_
_entity_poly.entity_id
_entity_poly.type
_entity_poly.pdbx_seq_one_letter_code
_entity_poly.pdbx_strand_id
1 'polypeptide(L)'
;MHSITKYCPRCNKQFECYQDSITECKCFSINLSSEELDIIRNVYDDCICPDCLLEIKGKYKSLKENVRKEFLSKYIWEIIGNNN
;
A
#
# COMPACT_ATOMS: atom_id res chain seq x y z
N MET A 1 12.83 11.90 -23.61
CA MET A 1 12.19 11.52 -22.33
C MET A 1 10.70 11.56 -22.57
N HIS A 2 10.07 10.40 -22.73
CA HIS A 2 8.64 10.31 -23.05
C HIS A 2 7.87 9.99 -21.77
N SER A 3 7.05 10.94 -21.31
CA SER A 3 6.03 10.66 -20.30
C SER A 3 4.73 10.29 -21.00
N ILE A 4 4.03 9.30 -20.44
CA ILE A 4 2.70 8.92 -20.91
C ILE A 4 1.70 9.40 -19.88
N THR A 5 0.65 10.05 -20.35
CA THR A 5 -0.51 10.39 -19.54
C THR A 5 -1.38 9.15 -19.36
N LYS A 6 -1.64 8.76 -18.11
CA LYS A 6 -2.56 7.67 -17.74
C LYS A 6 -3.67 8.17 -16.82
N TYR A 7 -4.76 7.42 -16.75
CA TYR A 7 -5.81 7.61 -15.75
C TYR A 7 -5.69 6.53 -14.68
N CYS A 8 -5.70 6.93 -13.41
CA CYS A 8 -5.63 6.00 -12.30
C CYS A 8 -6.93 5.16 -12.22
N PRO A 9 -6.88 3.82 -12.31
CA PRO A 9 -8.09 2.98 -12.27
C PRO A 9 -8.84 3.06 -10.93
N ARG A 10 -8.18 3.53 -9.86
CA ARG A 10 -8.78 3.67 -8.53
C ARG A 10 -9.58 4.95 -8.34
N CYS A 11 -9.03 6.09 -8.75
CA CYS A 11 -9.60 7.42 -8.45
C CYS A 11 -9.94 8.23 -9.70
N ASN A 12 -9.69 7.67 -10.88
CA ASN A 12 -9.91 8.28 -12.20
C ASN A 12 -9.17 9.61 -12.45
N LYS A 13 -8.17 9.95 -11.62
CA LYS A 13 -7.32 11.12 -11.82
C LYS A 13 -6.24 10.83 -12.85
N GLN A 14 -5.96 11.83 -13.68
CA GLN A 14 -4.85 11.81 -14.62
C GLN A 14 -3.51 11.92 -13.89
N PHE A 15 -2.50 11.18 -14.33
CA PHE A 15 -1.13 11.27 -13.82
C PHE A 15 -0.11 10.96 -14.91
N GLU A 16 1.12 11.45 -14.72
CA GLU A 16 2.26 11.18 -15.60
C GLU A 16 2.96 9.89 -15.17
N CYS A 17 3.09 8.96 -16.11
CA CYS A 17 3.80 7.71 -15.96
C CYS A 17 5.06 7.73 -16.82
N TYR A 18 6.21 7.44 -16.20
CA TYR A 18 7.54 7.39 -16.83
C TYR A 18 8.01 5.93 -16.87
N GLN A 19 7.21 5.02 -17.40
CA GLN A 19 7.53 3.58 -17.37
C GLN A 19 8.87 3.25 -18.06
N ASP A 20 9.25 4.02 -19.08
CA ASP A 20 10.51 3.86 -19.82
C ASP A 20 11.72 4.43 -19.06
N SER A 21 11.48 5.23 -18.02
CA SER A 21 12.49 5.75 -17.09
C SER A 21 11.95 5.64 -15.67
N ILE A 22 11.85 4.41 -15.16
CA ILE A 22 11.18 4.12 -13.89
C ILE A 22 11.72 4.97 -12.73
N THR A 23 13.02 5.29 -12.74
CA THR A 23 13.68 6.14 -11.74
C THR A 23 13.17 7.58 -11.72
N GLU A 24 12.56 8.04 -12.81
CA GLU A 24 11.92 9.36 -12.93
C GLU A 24 10.42 9.31 -12.58
N CYS A 25 9.83 8.11 -12.44
CA CYS A 25 8.43 8.00 -12.06
C CYS A 25 8.23 8.51 -10.63
N LYS A 26 7.25 9.41 -10.44
CA LYS A 26 6.81 9.83 -9.09
C LYS A 26 6.38 8.65 -8.21
N CYS A 27 6.00 7.53 -8.82
CA CYS A 27 5.68 6.29 -8.14
C CYS A 27 6.91 5.59 -7.53
N PHE A 28 8.09 5.73 -8.14
CA PHE A 28 9.32 5.02 -7.75
C PHE A 28 9.91 5.50 -6.42
N SER A 29 9.70 6.76 -6.06
CA SER A 29 10.11 7.29 -4.76
C SER A 29 9.27 6.76 -3.59
N ILE A 30 8.14 6.11 -3.87
CA ILE A 30 7.25 5.53 -2.86
C ILE A 30 7.75 4.11 -2.54
N ASN A 31 8.45 3.99 -1.42
CA ASN A 31 8.89 2.69 -0.91
C ASN A 31 7.68 1.87 -0.43
N LEU A 32 7.35 0.79 -1.12
CA LEU A 32 6.31 -0.18 -0.76
C LEU A 32 6.96 -1.51 -0.37
N SER A 33 6.41 -2.22 0.61
CA SER A 33 6.83 -3.58 0.92
C SER A 33 6.37 -4.56 -0.17
N SER A 34 6.98 -5.76 -0.21
CA SER A 34 6.59 -6.80 -1.15
C SER A 34 5.10 -7.14 -1.04
N GLU A 35 4.59 -7.23 0.19
CA GLU A 35 3.16 -7.52 0.44
C GLU A 35 2.25 -6.38 -0.06
N GLU A 36 2.65 -5.13 0.15
CA GLU A 36 1.90 -3.97 -0.37
C GLU A 36 1.86 -3.98 -1.91
N LEU A 37 2.99 -4.29 -2.55
CA LEU A 37 3.08 -4.41 -4.01
C LEU A 37 2.21 -5.55 -4.53
N ASP A 38 2.20 -6.70 -3.87
CA ASP A 38 1.40 -7.85 -4.29
C ASP A 38 -0.09 -7.56 -4.17
N ILE A 39 -0.53 -6.85 -3.13
CA ILE A 39 -1.92 -6.37 -3.02
C ILE A 39 -2.26 -5.47 -4.20
N ILE A 40 -1.40 -4.50 -4.53
CA ILE A 40 -1.65 -3.58 -5.65
C ILE A 40 -1.75 -4.34 -6.97
N ARG A 41 -0.82 -5.26 -7.25
CA ARG A 41 -0.81 -6.08 -8.49
C ARG A 41 -2.01 -7.00 -8.62
N ASN A 42 -2.54 -7.50 -7.50
CA ASN A 42 -3.71 -8.38 -7.51
C ASN A 42 -5.03 -7.62 -7.66
N VAL A 43 -5.05 -6.31 -7.37
CA VAL A 43 -6.29 -5.50 -7.35
C VAL A 43 -6.41 -4.60 -8.58
N TYR A 44 -5.29 -4.14 -9.15
CA TYR A 44 -5.29 -3.21 -10.28
C TYR A 44 -4.47 -3.78 -11.45
N ASP A 45 -5.10 -3.80 -12.63
CA ASP A 45 -4.47 -4.30 -13.86
C ASP A 45 -3.47 -3.32 -14.50
N ASP A 46 -3.41 -2.08 -14.01
CA ASP A 46 -2.46 -1.05 -14.47
C ASP A 46 -1.99 -0.17 -13.29
N CYS A 47 -0.99 0.68 -13.55
CA CYS A 47 -0.44 1.61 -12.59
C CYS A 47 -1.52 2.54 -12.01
N ILE A 48 -1.50 2.70 -10.69
CA ILE A 48 -2.27 3.71 -9.97
C ILE A 48 -1.41 4.95 -9.68
N CYS A 49 -2.06 6.09 -9.47
CA CYS A 49 -1.35 7.35 -9.25
C CYS A 49 -0.61 7.38 -7.89
N PRO A 50 0.40 8.25 -7.74
CA PRO A 50 1.18 8.40 -6.50
C PRO A 50 0.32 8.62 -5.24
N ASP A 51 -0.73 9.44 -5.32
CA ASP A 51 -1.63 9.70 -4.19
C ASP A 51 -2.31 8.42 -3.69
N CYS A 52 -2.76 7.58 -4.63
CA CYS A 52 -3.41 6.31 -4.30
C CYS A 52 -2.42 5.31 -3.70
N LEU A 53 -1.17 5.28 -4.17
CA LEU A 53 -0.11 4.45 -3.59
C LEU A 53 0.17 4.84 -2.13
N LEU A 54 0.27 6.15 -1.85
CA LEU A 54 0.47 6.66 -0.49
C LEU A 54 -0.71 6.34 0.44
N GLU A 55 -1.94 6.48 -0.04
CA GLU A 55 -3.14 6.12 0.73
C GLU A 55 -3.16 4.62 1.08
N ILE A 56 -2.84 3.74 0.11
CA ILE A 56 -2.80 2.29 0.34
C ILE A 56 -1.73 1.93 1.37
N LYS A 57 -0.53 2.50 1.24
CA LYS A 57 0.57 2.33 2.21
C LYS A 57 0.14 2.73 3.63
N GLY A 58 -0.52 3.89 3.76
CA GLY A 58 -1.06 4.35 5.05
C GLY A 58 -2.09 3.39 5.64
N LYS A 59 -3.04 2.94 4.82
CA LYS A 59 -4.08 1.98 5.23
C LYS A 59 -3.48 0.64 5.65
N TYR A 60 -2.54 0.08 4.87
CA TYR A 60 -1.90 -1.19 5.19
C TYR A 60 -1.15 -1.14 6.54
N LYS A 61 -0.40 -0.06 6.77
CA LYS A 61 0.25 0.17 8.07
C LYS A 61 -0.75 0.17 9.23
N SER A 62 -1.83 0.94 9.11
CA SER A 62 -2.85 1.04 10.17
C SER A 62 -3.55 -0.31 10.44
N LEU A 63 -3.88 -1.07 9.38
CA LEU A 63 -4.50 -2.38 9.52
C LEU A 63 -3.55 -3.37 10.19
N LYS A 64 -2.28 -3.40 9.79
CA LYS A 64 -1.26 -4.28 10.38
C LYS A 64 -1.04 -3.98 11.87
N GLU A 65 -1.02 -2.69 12.24
CA GLU A 65 -0.92 -2.27 13.64
C GLU A 65 -2.15 -2.66 14.46
N ASN A 66 -3.36 -2.48 13.92
CA ASN A 66 -4.59 -2.86 14.60
C ASN A 66 -4.68 -4.37 14.79
N VAL A 67 -4.44 -5.15 13.74
CA VAL A 67 -4.40 -6.62 13.80
C VAL A 67 -3.38 -7.07 14.85
N ARG A 68 -2.17 -6.49 14.86
CA ARG A 68 -1.16 -6.80 15.87
C ARG A 68 -1.67 -6.50 17.29
N LYS A 69 -2.34 -5.38 17.52
CA LYS A 69 -2.90 -5.03 18.84
C LYS A 69 -3.99 -6.00 19.28
N GLU A 70 -4.90 -6.37 18.38
CA GLU A 70 -5.96 -7.34 18.66
C GLU A 70 -5.39 -8.74 18.98
N PHE A 71 -4.39 -9.19 18.24
CA PHE A 71 -3.70 -10.45 18.56
C PHE A 71 -2.97 -10.37 19.91
N LEU A 72 -2.26 -9.27 20.17
CA LEU A 72 -1.55 -9.08 21.44
C LEU A 72 -2.50 -8.97 22.63
N SER A 73 -3.63 -8.27 22.50
CA SER A 73 -4.59 -8.12 23.59
C SER A 73 -5.19 -9.47 23.99
N LYS A 74 -5.56 -10.30 23.01
CA LYS A 74 -6.03 -11.67 23.23
C LYS A 74 -4.94 -12.52 23.90
N TYR A 75 -3.73 -12.52 23.36
CA TYR A 75 -2.60 -13.29 23.91
C TYR A 75 -2.23 -12.88 25.34
N ILE A 76 -2.26 -11.57 25.64
CA ILE A 76 -2.00 -11.06 26.99
C ILE A 76 -3.11 -11.49 27.97
N TRP A 77 -4.38 -11.47 27.54
CA TRP A 77 -5.49 -11.97 28.37
C TRP A 77 -5.33 -13.45 28.69
N GLU A 78 -4.90 -14.28 27.74
CA GLU A 78 -4.64 -15.71 27.97
C GLU A 78 -3.50 -15.95 28.97
N ILE A 79 -2.47 -15.10 29.00
CA ILE A 79 -1.34 -15.23 29.96
C ILE A 79 -1.73 -14.73 31.35
N ILE A 80 -2.37 -13.56 31.44
CA ILE A 80 -2.66 -12.92 32.73
C ILE A 80 -3.93 -13.49 33.37
N GLY A 81 -4.93 -13.84 32.56
CA GLY A 81 -6.25 -14.28 33.01
C GLY A 81 -6.35 -15.77 33.40
N ASN A 82 -5.31 -16.57 33.17
CA ASN A 82 -5.32 -18.02 33.39
C ASN A 82 -4.59 -18.45 34.68
N ASN A 83 -4.38 -17.51 35.61
CA ASN A 83 -3.86 -17.76 36.97
C ASN A 83 -4.99 -17.73 38.02
N ASN A 84 -6.12 -18.39 37.75
CA ASN A 84 -7.13 -18.70 38.75
C ASN A 84 -7.74 -20.09 38.49
#